data_AF-A0A1B1UBG6-F1
#
_entry.id   AF-A0A1B1UBG6-F1
#
_cell.length_a   1.000
_cell.length_b   1.000
_cell.length_c   1.000
_cell.angle_alpha   90.00
_cell.angle_beta   90.00
_cell.angle_gamma   90.00
#
_symmetry.space_group_name_H-M   'P 1'
#
loop_
_entity.id
_entity.type
_entity.pdbx_description
1 polymer ?
#
loop_
_entity_poly.entity_id
_entity_poly.type
_entity_poly.pdbx_seq_one_letter_code
_entity_poly.pdbx_strand_id
1 'polypeptide(L)'
;MFDELRYRWQLRKYLKDHIGLRRSFAEMPEDDLETSDPEPRYKFTTGRELQFQEFEIARFRSKHLVEQAIKYHVPVPEDEGSWEQGARTDETVLTAAAAQKLRADIRAEQKADWDYWSGRVTLALALIGSIFGVLAYFKK
;
A
#
# COMPACT_ATOMS: atom_id res chain seq x y z
N MET A 1 -7.84 -3.16 12.20
CA MET A 1 -6.45 -3.64 12.42
C MET A 1 -6.18 -4.92 11.64
N PHE A 2 -7.12 -5.87 11.60
CA PHE A 2 -7.02 -7.07 10.77
C PHE A 2 -6.94 -6.80 9.26
N ASP A 3 -7.64 -5.79 8.74
CA ASP A 3 -7.61 -5.47 7.30
C ASP A 3 -6.22 -5.05 6.83
N GLU A 4 -5.50 -4.28 7.64
CA GLU A 4 -4.13 -3.84 7.36
C GLU A 4 -3.15 -5.03 7.35
N LEU A 5 -3.31 -5.97 8.29
CA LEU A 5 -2.54 -7.21 8.32
C LEU A 5 -2.83 -8.08 7.10
N ARG A 6 -4.11 -8.22 6.74
CA ARG A 6 -4.55 -8.96 5.56
C ARG A 6 -4.00 -8.35 4.27
N TYR A 7 -4.08 -7.03 4.13
CA TYR A 7 -3.50 -6.28 3.02
C TYR A 7 -2.00 -6.54 2.90
N ARG A 8 -1.24 -6.41 3.99
CA ARG A 8 0.21 -6.65 3.99
C ARG A 8 0.57 -8.08 3.61
N TRP A 9 -0.21 -9.05 4.08
CA TRP A 9 0.01 -10.45 3.76
C TRP A 9 -0.27 -10.74 2.27
N GLN A 10 -1.40 -10.22 1.75
CA GLN A 10 -1.73 -10.32 0.32
C GLN A 10 -0.67 -9.64 -0.55
N LEU A 11 -0.26 -8.41 -0.20
CA LEU A 11 0.78 -7.69 -0.94
C LEU A 11 2.11 -8.45 -0.95
N ARG A 12 2.50 -9.05 0.18
CA ARG A 12 3.71 -9.89 0.24
C ARG A 12 3.62 -11.09 -0.69
N LYS A 13 2.45 -11.74 -0.77
CA LYS A 13 2.23 -12.85 -1.70
C LYS A 13 2.43 -12.40 -3.15
N TYR A 14 1.75 -11.33 -3.57
CA TYR A 14 1.91 -10.77 -4.92
C TYR A 14 3.35 -10.36 -5.23
N LEU A 15 4.05 -9.72 -4.30
CA LEU A 15 5.44 -9.34 -4.49
C LEU A 15 6.37 -10.54 -4.62
N LYS A 16 6.13 -11.61 -3.86
CA LYS A 16 6.92 -12.84 -3.95
C LYS A 16 6.74 -13.48 -5.33
N ASP A 17 5.51 -13.58 -5.81
CA ASP A 17 5.18 -14.17 -7.11
C ASP A 17 5.80 -13.32 -8.24
N HIS A 18 5.69 -12.00 -8.16
CA HIS A 18 6.28 -11.06 -9.11
C HIS A 18 7.82 -11.11 -9.14
N ILE A 19 8.49 -11.23 -7.99
CA ILE A 19 9.95 -11.40 -7.94
C ILE A 19 10.36 -12.71 -8.64
N GLY A 20 9.60 -13.78 -8.42
CA GLY A 20 9.82 -15.07 -9.09
C GLY A 20 9.69 -14.94 -10.61
N LEU A 21 8.62 -14.31 -11.08
CA LEU A 21 8.37 -14.09 -12.50
C LEU A 21 9.41 -13.18 -13.15
N ARG A 22 9.83 -12.12 -12.45
CA ARG A 22 10.88 -11.21 -12.94
C ARG A 22 12.23 -11.90 -13.07
N ARG A 23 12.54 -12.78 -12.13
CA ARG A 23 13.77 -13.58 -12.18
C ARG A 23 13.73 -14.57 -13.34
N SER A 24 12.63 -15.30 -13.51
CA SER A 24 12.50 -16.23 -14.64
C SER A 24 12.56 -15.50 -15.98
N PHE A 25 11.94 -14.32 -16.09
CA PHE A 25 12.04 -13.47 -17.28
C PHE A 25 13.47 -13.01 -17.57
N ALA A 26 14.25 -12.64 -16.54
CA ALA A 26 15.64 -12.22 -16.71
C ALA A 26 16.59 -13.37 -17.10
N GLU A 27 16.28 -14.59 -16.68
CA GLU A 27 17.04 -15.81 -17.01
C GLU A 27 16.65 -16.40 -18.38
N MET A 28 15.58 -15.90 -19.04
CA MET A 28 15.19 -16.37 -20.37
C MET A 28 16.16 -15.89 -21.46
N PRO A 29 16.57 -16.79 -22.39
CA PRO A 29 17.36 -16.40 -23.55
C PRO A 29 16.61 -15.37 -24.39
N GLU A 30 17.34 -14.48 -25.07
CA GLU A 30 16.70 -13.55 -26.01
C GLU A 30 16.09 -14.33 -27.16
N ASP A 31 14.83 -14.03 -27.51
CA ASP A 31 14.19 -14.62 -28.68
C ASP A 31 14.95 -14.07 -29.92
N ASP A 32 15.65 -14.94 -30.67
CA ASP A 32 16.26 -14.56 -31.94
C ASP A 32 15.16 -14.21 -32.95
N LEU A 33 15.04 -12.91 -33.26
CA LEU A 33 13.97 -12.37 -34.11
C LEU A 33 14.09 -12.78 -35.59
N GLU A 34 15.21 -13.36 -36.01
CA GLU A 34 15.48 -13.75 -37.39
C GLU A 34 15.00 -15.17 -37.75
N THR A 35 14.78 -16.04 -36.77
CA THR A 35 14.39 -17.42 -37.03
C THR A 35 12.88 -17.52 -37.14
N SER A 36 12.38 -17.77 -38.36
CA SER A 36 10.96 -17.98 -38.67
C SER A 36 10.44 -19.33 -38.15
N ASP A 37 10.83 -19.73 -36.94
CA ASP A 37 10.32 -20.94 -36.32
C ASP A 37 8.94 -20.67 -35.69
N PRO A 38 7.97 -21.60 -35.81
CA PRO A 38 6.64 -21.48 -35.23
C PRO A 38 6.62 -21.67 -33.70
N GLU A 39 7.79 -21.69 -33.04
CA GLU A 39 7.89 -21.89 -31.61
C GLU A 39 7.26 -20.72 -30.82
N PRO A 40 6.69 -20.98 -29.63
CA PRO A 40 6.06 -19.95 -28.83
C PRO A 40 7.10 -18.88 -28.45
N ARG A 41 6.77 -17.61 -28.70
CA ARG A 41 7.60 -16.46 -28.28
C ARG A 41 7.57 -16.29 -26.76
N TYR A 42 8.30 -17.16 -26.05
CA TYR A 42 8.23 -17.31 -24.59
C TYR A 42 8.67 -16.06 -23.84
N LYS A 43 9.69 -15.33 -24.31
CA LYS A 43 10.11 -14.09 -23.66
C LYS A 43 9.07 -13.00 -23.87
N PHE A 44 8.51 -12.87 -25.07
CA PHE A 44 7.44 -11.89 -25.33
C PHE A 44 6.19 -12.13 -24.47
N THR A 45 5.70 -13.37 -24.37
CA THR A 45 4.51 -13.70 -23.56
C THR A 45 4.78 -13.48 -22.07
N THR A 46 5.94 -13.88 -21.58
CA THR A 46 6.35 -13.67 -20.18
C THR A 46 6.53 -12.19 -19.85
N GLY A 47 7.08 -11.39 -20.78
CA GLY A 47 7.19 -9.94 -20.62
C GLY A 47 5.83 -9.26 -20.54
N ARG A 48 4.85 -9.72 -21.32
CA ARG A 48 3.46 -9.24 -21.22
C ARG A 48 2.82 -9.60 -19.88
N GLU A 49 3.09 -10.80 -19.37
CA GLU A 49 2.61 -11.25 -18.05
C GLU A 49 3.21 -10.39 -16.93
N LEU A 50 4.50 -10.05 -17.04
CA LEU A 50 5.19 -9.22 -16.07
C LEU A 50 4.59 -7.81 -15.99
N GLN A 51 4.34 -7.17 -17.13
CA GLN A 51 3.66 -5.87 -17.19
C GLN A 51 2.25 -5.94 -16.58
N PHE A 52 1.53 -7.03 -16.84
CA PHE A 52 0.18 -7.22 -16.31
C PHE A 52 0.21 -7.34 -14.78
N GLN A 53 1.13 -8.14 -14.22
CA GLN A 53 1.30 -8.25 -12.77
C GLN A 53 1.71 -6.93 -12.11
N GLU A 54 2.60 -6.15 -12.74
CA GLU A 54 2.97 -4.83 -12.23
C GLU A 54 1.77 -3.90 -12.13
N PHE A 55 0.92 -3.91 -13.15
CA PHE A 55 -0.32 -3.14 -13.17
C PHE A 55 -1.30 -3.61 -12.09
N GLU A 56 -1.50 -4.92 -11.91
CA GLU A 56 -2.36 -5.46 -10.85
C GLU A 56 -1.87 -5.05 -9.45
N ILE A 57 -0.56 -5.08 -9.22
CA ILE A 57 0.04 -4.63 -7.96
C ILE A 57 -0.21 -3.13 -7.76
N ALA A 58 -0.05 -2.31 -8.80
CA ALA A 58 -0.32 -0.87 -8.75
C ALA A 58 -1.79 -0.59 -8.45
N ARG A 59 -2.71 -1.30 -9.10
CA ARG A 59 -4.15 -1.24 -8.87
C ARG A 59 -4.51 -1.61 -7.44
N PHE A 60 -4.04 -2.76 -6.96
CA PHE A 60 -4.30 -3.23 -5.61
C PHE A 60 -3.81 -2.23 -4.55
N ARG A 61 -2.62 -1.66 -4.75
CA ARG A 61 -2.07 -0.62 -3.87
C ARG A 61 -2.89 0.67 -3.91
N SER A 62 -3.28 1.12 -5.10
CA SER A 62 -4.03 2.36 -5.29
C SER A 62 -5.39 2.27 -4.60
N LYS A 63 -6.12 1.17 -4.83
CA LYS A 63 -7.41 0.92 -4.18
C LYS A 63 -7.31 0.95 -2.66
N HIS A 64 -6.34 0.24 -2.09
CA HIS A 64 -6.13 0.23 -0.63
C HIS A 64 -5.81 1.62 -0.08
N LEU A 65 -5.00 2.41 -0.80
CA LEU A 65 -4.68 3.77 -0.37
C LEU A 65 -5.89 4.71 -0.41
N VAL A 66 -6.74 4.59 -1.43
CA VAL A 66 -7.98 5.37 -1.52
C VAL A 66 -8.92 4.99 -0.38
N GLU A 67 -9.08 3.69 -0.09
CA GLU A 67 -9.88 3.22 1.05
C GLU A 67 -9.33 3.75 2.39
N GLN A 68 -8.01 3.77 2.56
CA GLN A 68 -7.37 4.38 3.73
C GLN A 68 -7.59 5.89 3.79
N ALA A 69 -7.45 6.60 2.68
CA ALA A 69 -7.66 8.04 2.62
C ALA A 69 -9.09 8.40 3.05
N ILE A 70 -10.10 7.69 2.52
CA ILE A 70 -11.50 7.86 2.92
C ILE A 70 -11.67 7.57 4.42
N LYS A 71 -11.08 6.49 4.93
CA LYS A 71 -11.17 6.11 6.34
C LYS A 71 -10.60 7.17 7.29
N TYR A 72 -9.49 7.81 6.90
CA TYR A 72 -8.84 8.85 7.69
C TYR A 72 -9.26 10.26 7.25
N HIS A 73 -10.31 10.40 6.44
CA HIS A 73 -10.78 11.70 5.93
C HIS A 73 -9.71 12.55 5.23
N VAL A 74 -8.71 11.90 4.65
CA VAL A 74 -7.66 12.54 3.85
C VAL A 74 -8.18 12.75 2.42
N PRO A 75 -7.98 13.93 1.81
CA PRO A 75 -8.45 14.20 0.46
C PRO A 75 -7.75 13.29 -0.55
N VAL A 76 -8.56 12.65 -1.39
CA VAL A 76 -8.06 11.86 -2.53
C VAL A 76 -7.77 12.82 -3.68
N PRO A 77 -6.63 12.70 -4.37
CA PRO A 77 -6.34 13.55 -5.52
C PRO A 77 -7.35 13.33 -6.65
N GLU A 78 -7.88 14.41 -7.20
CA GLU A 78 -8.84 14.39 -8.33
C GLU A 78 -8.19 14.83 -9.64
N ASP A 79 -6.94 15.31 -9.61
CA ASP A 79 -6.24 15.78 -10.79
C ASP A 79 -5.84 14.63 -11.72
N GLU A 80 -6.05 14.80 -13.02
CA GLU A 80 -5.70 13.80 -14.04
C GLU A 80 -4.21 13.42 -13.98
N GLY A 81 -3.33 14.34 -13.57
CA GLY A 81 -1.89 14.10 -13.43
C GLY A 81 -1.49 13.18 -12.26
N SER A 82 -2.42 12.86 -11.36
CA SER A 82 -2.20 11.93 -10.24
C SER A 82 -2.62 10.50 -10.55
N TRP A 83 -3.26 10.28 -11.71
CA TRP A 83 -3.80 9.00 -12.13
C TRP A 83 -3.19 8.56 -13.46
N GLU A 84 -2.76 7.31 -13.52
CA GLU A 84 -2.29 6.66 -14.73
C GLU A 84 -3.32 5.61 -15.15
N GLN A 85 -3.68 5.58 -16.43
CA GLN A 85 -4.55 4.53 -16.98
C GLN A 85 -3.71 3.30 -17.36
N GLY A 86 -4.21 2.11 -17.02
CA GLY A 86 -3.58 0.87 -17.44
C GLY A 86 -3.58 0.70 -18.96
N ALA A 87 -2.48 0.22 -19.53
CA ALA A 87 -2.35 0.03 -20.98
C ALA A 87 -3.39 -0.93 -21.60
N ARG A 88 -4.10 -1.73 -20.80
CA ARG A 88 -5.07 -2.74 -21.26
C ARG A 88 -6.39 -2.74 -20.49
N THR A 89 -6.60 -1.76 -19.62
CA THR A 89 -7.76 -1.71 -18.73
C THR A 89 -8.23 -0.28 -18.60
N ASP A 90 -9.54 -0.07 -18.53
CA ASP A 90 -10.13 1.25 -18.29
C ASP A 90 -9.95 1.75 -16.85
N GLU A 91 -9.27 0.97 -16.02
CA GLU A 91 -9.01 1.28 -14.64
C GLU A 91 -7.81 2.22 -14.51
N THR A 92 -7.98 3.22 -13.64
CA THR A 92 -6.93 4.16 -13.26
C THR A 92 -6.26 3.74 -11.97
N VAL A 93 -4.96 3.95 -11.91
CA VAL A 93 -4.11 3.69 -10.75
C VAL A 93 -3.37 4.96 -10.37
N LEU A 94 -3.03 5.14 -9.10
CA LEU A 94 -2.28 6.30 -8.66
C LEU A 94 -0.87 6.25 -9.23
N THR A 95 -0.38 7.39 -9.73
CA THR A 95 1.03 7.56 -10.08
C THR A 95 1.89 7.29 -8.85
N ALA A 96 3.16 6.94 -9.05
CA ALA A 96 4.08 6.70 -7.93
C ALA A 96 4.19 7.93 -7.00
N ALA A 97 4.19 9.14 -7.59
CA ALA A 97 4.27 10.40 -6.87
C ALA A 97 2.99 10.68 -6.06
N ALA A 98 1.82 10.54 -6.68
CA ALA A 98 0.54 10.72 -5.99
C ALA A 98 0.34 9.71 -4.86
N ALA A 99 0.68 8.44 -5.11
CA ALA A 99 0.63 7.38 -4.10
C ALA A 99 1.58 7.65 -2.93
N GLN A 100 2.77 8.22 -3.18
CA GLN A 100 3.70 8.59 -2.11
C GLN A 100 3.17 9.76 -1.27
N LYS A 101 2.62 10.79 -1.93
CA LYS A 101 2.00 11.93 -1.26
C LYS A 101 0.82 11.49 -0.38
N LEU A 102 -0.11 10.72 -0.95
CA LEU A 102 -1.29 10.23 -0.23
C LEU A 102 -0.91 9.39 1.00
N ARG A 103 0.14 8.55 0.90
CA ARG A 103 0.69 7.83 2.06
C ARG A 103 1.24 8.74 3.15
N ALA A 104 1.91 9.83 2.76
CA ALA A 104 2.45 10.78 3.73
C ALA A 104 1.30 11.49 4.47
N ASP A 105 0.28 11.92 3.74
CA ASP A 105 -0.89 12.59 4.30
C ASP A 105 -1.67 11.65 5.24
N ILE A 106 -1.91 10.40 4.84
CA ILE A 106 -2.52 9.36 5.70
C ILE A 106 -1.71 9.16 7.00
N ARG A 107 -0.38 9.14 6.92
CA ARG A 107 0.46 8.98 8.13
C ARG A 107 0.43 10.19 9.03
N ALA A 108 0.35 11.39 8.45
CA ALA A 108 0.24 12.63 9.22
C ALA A 108 -1.06 12.64 10.03
N GLU A 109 -2.18 12.26 9.40
CA GLU A 109 -3.48 12.22 10.06
C GLU A 109 -3.53 11.12 11.14
N GLN A 110 -3.04 9.92 10.84
CA GLN A 110 -2.91 8.85 11.84
C GLN A 110 -2.11 9.27 13.07
N LYS A 111 -1.04 10.05 12.86
CA LYS A 111 -0.23 10.56 13.95
C LYS A 111 -0.99 11.61 14.75
N ALA A 112 -1.70 12.53 14.09
CA ALA A 112 -2.52 13.53 14.76
C ALA A 112 -3.60 12.90 15.64
N ASP A 113 -4.31 11.89 15.11
CA ASP A 113 -5.31 11.09 15.85
C ASP A 113 -4.70 10.41 17.08
N TRP A 114 -3.52 9.81 16.89
CA TRP A 114 -2.81 9.14 17.96
C TRP A 114 -2.33 10.13 19.03
N ASP A 115 -1.75 11.26 18.64
CA ASP A 115 -1.26 12.28 19.56
C ASP A 115 -2.42 12.83 20.39
N TYR A 116 -3.58 13.07 19.76
CA TYR A 116 -4.81 13.48 20.43
C TYR A 116 -5.31 12.45 21.46
N TRP A 117 -5.32 11.16 21.10
CA TRP A 117 -5.69 10.09 22.02
C TRP A 117 -4.69 9.91 23.16
N SER A 118 -3.39 9.96 22.85
CA SER A 118 -2.32 9.77 23.82
C SER A 118 -2.38 10.82 24.93
N GLY A 119 -2.60 12.10 24.58
CA GLY A 119 -2.74 13.17 25.55
C GLY A 119 -3.89 12.94 26.53
N ARG A 120 -5.01 12.37 26.07
CA ARG A 120 -6.15 12.02 26.94
C ARG A 120 -5.88 10.85 27.84
N VAL A 121 -5.20 9.81 27.34
CA VAL A 121 -4.82 8.65 28.16
C VAL A 121 -3.85 9.09 29.25
N THR A 122 -2.87 9.93 28.93
CA THR A 122 -1.94 10.49 29.92
C THR A 122 -2.65 11.31 30.98
N LEU A 123 -3.61 12.16 30.59
CA LEU A 123 -4.41 12.94 31.53
C LEU A 123 -5.27 12.03 32.44
N ALA A 124 -5.92 11.01 31.88
CA ALA A 124 -6.70 10.04 32.64
C ALA A 124 -5.83 9.28 33.66
N LEU A 125 -4.64 8.82 33.25
CA LEU A 125 -3.69 8.14 34.13
C LEU A 125 -3.18 9.06 35.24
N ALA A 126 -2.89 10.33 34.94
CA ALA A 126 -2.49 11.31 35.95
C ALA A 126 -3.61 11.55 36.98
N LEU A 127 -4.86 11.62 36.53
CA LEU A 127 -6.03 11.80 37.39
C LEU A 127 -6.25 10.59 38.31
N ILE A 128 -6.13 9.37 37.77
CA ILE A 128 -6.19 8.12 38.53
C ILE A 128 -5.06 8.07 39.57
N GLY A 129 -3.83 8.38 39.17
CA GLY A 129 -2.68 8.43 40.09
C GLY A 129 -2.86 9.44 41.22
N SER A 130 -3.41 10.62 40.93
CA SER A 130 -3.76 11.63 41.93
C SER A 130 -4.77 11.11 42.96
N ILE A 131 -5.86 10.47 42.50
CA ILE A 131 -6.89 9.89 43.38
C ILE A 131 -6.28 8.82 44.29
N PHE A 132 -5.45 7.92 43.76
CA PHE A 132 -4.78 6.91 44.58
C PHE A 132 -3.82 7.52 45.61
N GLY A 133 -3.10 8.59 45.24
CA GLY A 133 -2.23 9.32 46.17
C GLY A 133 -3.01 9.94 47.33
N VAL A 134 -4.14 10.59 47.04
CA VAL A 134 -5.03 11.17 48.06
C VAL A 134 -5.63 10.09 48.96
N LEU A 135 -6.13 8.99 48.40
CA LEU A 135 -6.68 7.88 49.19
C LEU A 135 -5.62 7.22 50.08
N ALA A 136 -4.38 7.08 49.59
CA ALA A 136 -3.28 6.54 50.39
C ALA A 136 -2.90 7.47 51.56
N TYR A 137 -2.98 8.79 51.38
CA TYR A 137 -2.75 9.77 52.44
C TYR A 137 -3.77 9.65 53.57
N PHE A 138 -5.05 9.50 53.26
CA PHE A 138 -6.12 9.34 54.26
C PHE A 138 -6.18 7.96 54.93
N LYS A 139 -5.44 6.98 54.41
CA LYS A 139 -5.34 5.64 55.01
C LYS A 139 -4.29 5.56 56.14
N LYS A 140 -3.58 6.64 56.39
CA LYS A 140 -2.56 6.80 57.43
C LYS A 140 -3.13 7.54 58.64
#